data_AF-A0A8B6HAE2-F1
#
_entry.id   AF-A0A8B6HAE2-F1
#
_cell.length_a   1.000
_cell.length_b   1.000
_cell.length_c   1.000
_cell.angle_alpha   90.00
_cell.angle_beta   90.00
_cell.angle_gamma   90.00
#
_symmetry.space_group_name_H-M   'P 1'
#
loop_
_entity.id
_entity.type
_entity.pdbx_description
1 polymer ?
#
loop_
_entity_poly.entity_id
_entity_poly.type
_entity_poly.pdbx_seq_one_letter_code
_entity_poly.pdbx_strand_id
1 'polypeptide(L)'
;MFLCRLKCGLLTQDLAVRFNCHISTVSRKIITWSNFLYFVLGSFNIWPNKYNIEAKMPAVFRMLYPSTRVVIDCTEIKTERPSSLALGSKCYSSYKSSHTWKGLVGIAPHGALTFVSSLYTGSMSDVEITKLCGLIDLLESGDSIMADKGFVLNKVLDGTGITVNTPPFLMSHGQFSIQEVEETQTIAKLRIHIERHIRRVN
;
A
#
# COMPACT_ATOMS: atom_id res chain seq x y z
N MET A 1 4.45 -26.50 -4.14
CA MET A 1 5.75 -25.77 -4.23
C MET A 1 5.59 -24.26 -4.27
N PHE A 2 4.94 -23.66 -5.27
CA PHE A 2 4.74 -22.20 -5.34
C PHE A 2 4.09 -21.63 -4.08
N LEU A 3 2.97 -22.23 -3.64
CA LEU A 3 2.29 -21.84 -2.40
C LEU A 3 3.16 -22.00 -1.15
N CYS A 4 4.06 -23.00 -1.11
CA CYS A 4 4.99 -23.19 -0.01
C CYS A 4 6.01 -22.04 0.05
N ARG A 5 6.52 -21.59 -1.12
CA ARG A 5 7.39 -20.41 -1.21
C ARG A 5 6.65 -19.16 -0.74
N LEU A 6 5.43 -18.95 -1.23
CA LEU A 6 4.64 -17.74 -0.95
C LEU A 6 4.19 -17.67 0.51
N LYS A 7 3.69 -18.78 1.08
CA LYS A 7 3.12 -18.80 2.43
C LYS A 7 4.18 -18.88 3.53
N CYS A 8 5.26 -19.61 3.28
CA CYS A 8 6.25 -19.96 4.31
C CYS A 8 7.64 -19.34 4.07
N GLY A 9 7.87 -18.66 2.94
CA GLY A 9 9.17 -18.03 2.65
C GLY A 9 10.35 -18.99 2.42
N LEU A 10 10.09 -20.29 2.21
CA LEU A 10 11.13 -21.33 2.13
C LEU A 10 12.12 -21.06 1.00
N LEU A 11 13.43 -21.21 1.27
CA LEU A 11 14.50 -21.02 0.28
C LEU A 11 14.36 -22.00 -0.90
N THR A 12 14.90 -21.63 -2.05
CA THR A 12 14.85 -22.48 -3.26
C THR A 12 15.58 -23.81 -3.06
N GLN A 13 16.66 -23.81 -2.27
CA GLN A 13 17.37 -25.03 -1.87
C GLN A 13 16.51 -25.94 -1.00
N ASP A 14 15.78 -25.40 -0.02
CA ASP A 14 14.89 -26.18 0.84
C ASP A 14 13.74 -26.81 0.02
N LEU A 15 13.14 -26.03 -0.88
CA LEU A 15 12.12 -26.55 -1.80
C LEU A 15 12.68 -27.64 -2.73
N ALA A 16 13.92 -27.51 -3.20
CA ALA A 16 14.55 -28.52 -4.05
C ALA A 16 14.66 -29.87 -3.33
N VAL A 17 15.09 -29.85 -2.05
CA VAL A 17 15.17 -31.04 -1.20
C VAL A 17 13.78 -31.62 -0.92
N ARG A 18 12.82 -30.81 -0.46
CA ARG A 18 11.47 -31.27 -0.09
C ARG A 18 10.70 -31.90 -1.25
N PHE A 19 10.85 -31.35 -2.45
CA PHE A 19 10.16 -31.81 -3.65
C PHE A 19 11.02 -32.75 -4.50
N ASN A 20 12.18 -33.18 -3.99
CA ASN A 20 13.14 -34.06 -4.65
C ASN A 20 13.38 -33.69 -6.13
N CYS A 21 13.75 -32.42 -6.36
CA CYS A 21 13.99 -31.91 -7.70
C CYS A 21 15.16 -30.94 -7.73
N HIS A 22 15.74 -30.71 -8.90
CA HIS A 22 16.86 -29.79 -9.05
C HIS A 22 16.44 -28.34 -8.75
N ILE A 23 17.33 -27.53 -8.17
CA ILE A 23 17.08 -26.11 -7.83
C ILE A 23 16.57 -25.31 -9.03
N SER A 24 17.11 -25.58 -10.23
CA SER A 24 16.64 -24.92 -11.47
C SER A 24 15.17 -25.22 -11.80
N THR A 25 14.66 -26.41 -11.45
CA THR A 25 13.24 -26.77 -11.60
C THR A 25 12.37 -26.00 -10.61
N VAL A 26 12.85 -25.78 -9.39
CA VAL A 26 12.19 -24.91 -8.41
C VAL A 26 12.05 -23.51 -8.98
N SER A 27 13.16 -22.88 -9.38
CA SER A 27 13.16 -21.51 -9.90
C SER A 27 12.25 -21.35 -11.10
N ARG A 28 12.32 -22.25 -12.10
CA ARG A 28 11.42 -22.20 -13.27
C ARG A 28 9.95 -22.24 -12.85
N LYS A 29 9.56 -23.19 -12.01
CA LYS A 29 8.16 -23.32 -11.57
C LYS A 29 7.71 -22.09 -10.76
N ILE A 30 8.56 -21.53 -9.89
CA ILE A 30 8.21 -20.31 -9.16
C ILE A 30 7.95 -19.15 -10.13
N ILE A 31 8.86 -18.91 -11.08
CA ILE A 31 8.73 -17.85 -12.07
C ILE A 31 7.49 -18.04 -12.94
N THR A 32 7.25 -19.25 -13.44
CA THR A 32 6.08 -19.56 -14.27
C THR A 32 4.77 -19.27 -13.53
N TRP A 33 4.63 -19.72 -12.28
CA TRP A 33 3.43 -19.48 -11.50
C TRP A 33 3.27 -18.01 -11.07
N SER A 34 4.38 -17.32 -10.75
CA SER A 34 4.34 -15.87 -10.50
C SER A 34 3.81 -15.11 -11.71
N ASN A 35 4.34 -15.38 -12.90
CA ASN A 35 3.93 -14.71 -14.13
C ASN A 35 2.49 -15.03 -14.49
N PHE A 36 2.09 -16.30 -14.39
CA PHE A 36 0.71 -16.72 -14.64
C PHE A 36 -0.27 -16.00 -13.70
N LEU A 37 0.01 -15.98 -12.41
CA LEU A 37 -0.85 -15.29 -11.43
C LEU A 37 -0.83 -13.78 -11.62
N TYR A 38 0.30 -13.19 -12.02
CA TYR A 38 0.36 -11.77 -12.35
C TYR A 38 -0.61 -11.41 -13.48
N PHE A 39 -0.61 -12.19 -14.57
CA PHE A 39 -1.54 -11.94 -15.69
C PHE A 39 -3.00 -12.20 -15.31
N VAL A 40 -3.27 -13.30 -14.61
CA VAL A 40 -4.64 -13.65 -14.19
C VAL A 40 -5.18 -12.60 -13.22
N LEU A 41 -4.44 -12.30 -12.15
CA LEU A 41 -4.89 -11.36 -11.12
C LEU A 41 -4.89 -9.92 -11.62
N GLY A 42 -3.93 -9.54 -12.47
CA GLY A 42 -3.85 -8.21 -13.08
C GLY A 42 -4.96 -7.92 -14.09
N SER A 43 -5.66 -8.96 -14.59
CA SER A 43 -6.82 -8.77 -15.47
C SER A 43 -8.08 -8.30 -14.75
N PHE A 44 -8.15 -8.43 -13.42
CA PHE A 44 -9.29 -7.99 -12.64
C PHE A 44 -9.20 -6.50 -12.33
N ASN A 45 -10.23 -5.74 -12.72
CA ASN A 45 -10.38 -4.37 -12.25
C ASN A 45 -10.81 -4.37 -10.78
N ILE A 46 -9.86 -4.11 -9.88
CA ILE A 46 -10.10 -4.03 -8.44
C ILE A 46 -10.52 -2.62 -7.98
N TRP A 47 -10.51 -1.62 -8.88
CA TRP A 47 -10.93 -0.25 -8.55
C TRP A 47 -12.47 -0.13 -8.57
N PRO A 48 -13.12 0.04 -7.41
CA PRO A 48 -14.57 0.09 -7.33
C PRO A 48 -15.09 1.47 -7.74
N ASN A 49 -16.31 1.54 -8.30
CA ASN A 49 -17.00 2.83 -8.51
C ASN A 49 -17.35 3.54 -7.17
N LYS A 50 -17.69 4.83 -7.26
CA LYS A 50 -17.92 5.70 -6.09
C LYS A 50 -19.07 5.21 -5.21
N TYR A 51 -20.18 4.85 -5.85
CA TYR A 51 -21.35 4.29 -5.19
C TYR A 51 -21.03 3.07 -4.32
N ASN A 52 -20.21 2.14 -4.82
CA ASN A 52 -19.83 0.93 -4.08
C ASN A 52 -18.97 1.24 -2.85
N ILE A 53 -18.12 2.26 -2.93
CA ILE A 53 -17.35 2.72 -1.77
C ILE A 53 -18.30 3.34 -0.74
N GLU A 54 -19.15 4.27 -1.16
CA GLU A 54 -20.07 4.97 -0.27
C GLU A 54 -21.06 4.01 0.41
N ALA A 55 -21.63 3.06 -0.33
CA ALA A 55 -22.57 2.07 0.18
C ALA A 55 -21.97 1.18 1.27
N LYS A 56 -20.70 0.80 1.12
CA LYS A 56 -19.98 -0.07 2.06
C LYS A 56 -19.18 0.69 3.13
N MET A 57 -19.13 2.01 3.04
CA MET A 57 -18.37 2.86 3.95
C MET A 57 -18.87 2.71 5.39
N PRO A 58 -17.99 2.42 6.38
CA PRO A 58 -18.39 2.39 7.77
C PRO A 58 -18.97 3.73 8.22
N ALA A 59 -19.98 3.71 9.09
CA ALA A 59 -20.68 4.92 9.55
C ALA A 59 -19.73 5.99 10.09
N VAL A 60 -18.72 5.58 10.86
CA VAL A 60 -17.70 6.50 11.42
C VAL A 60 -16.90 7.19 10.31
N PHE A 61 -16.50 6.45 9.27
CA PHE A 61 -15.81 7.02 8.11
C PHE A 61 -16.71 7.97 7.34
N ARG A 62 -18.00 7.64 7.20
CA ARG A 62 -18.98 8.49 6.52
C ARG A 62 -19.22 9.81 7.26
N MET A 63 -19.18 9.81 8.60
CA MET A 63 -19.35 11.03 9.39
C MET A 63 -18.13 11.95 9.33
N LEU A 64 -16.91 11.38 9.42
CA LEU A 64 -15.68 12.17 9.52
C LEU A 64 -15.06 12.49 8.15
N TYR A 65 -15.13 11.55 7.20
CA TYR A 65 -14.45 11.61 5.91
C TYR A 65 -15.35 11.06 4.78
N PRO A 66 -16.53 11.67 4.52
CA PRO A 66 -17.55 11.15 3.60
C PRO A 66 -17.08 11.00 2.16
N SER A 67 -16.16 11.86 1.71
CA SER A 67 -15.66 11.85 0.33
C SER A 67 -14.47 10.90 0.12
N THR A 68 -14.02 10.17 1.15
CA THR A 68 -12.80 9.36 1.02
C THR A 68 -13.01 8.18 0.11
N ARG A 69 -12.26 8.21 -0.99
CA ARG A 69 -12.29 7.18 -2.03
C ARG A 69 -11.35 6.04 -1.72
N VAL A 70 -10.15 6.38 -1.26
CA VAL A 70 -9.06 5.46 -1.03
C VAL A 70 -8.16 5.98 0.08
N VAL A 71 -7.68 5.06 0.90
CA VAL A 71 -6.60 5.28 1.86
C VAL A 71 -5.33 4.69 1.26
N ILE A 72 -4.28 5.48 1.16
CA ILE A 72 -3.03 5.05 0.52
C ILE A 72 -1.89 4.89 1.52
N ASP A 73 -1.03 3.91 1.25
CA ASP A 73 0.23 3.74 1.95
C ASP A 73 1.29 3.11 1.03
N CYS A 74 2.56 3.37 1.34
CA CYS A 74 3.69 2.77 0.64
C CYS A 74 4.22 1.55 1.41
N THR A 75 4.14 0.39 0.77
CA THR A 75 4.76 -0.85 1.24
C THR A 75 6.18 -0.97 0.72
N GLU A 76 7.12 -1.37 1.58
CA GLU A 76 8.50 -1.68 1.19
C GLU A 76 8.83 -3.17 1.37
N ILE A 77 9.27 -3.81 0.29
CA ILE A 77 9.71 -5.20 0.24
C ILE A 77 11.24 -5.23 0.26
N LYS A 78 11.83 -5.84 1.30
CA LYS A 78 13.28 -6.02 1.39
C LYS A 78 13.79 -7.02 0.35
N THR A 79 14.95 -6.73 -0.22
CA THR A 79 15.63 -7.63 -1.15
C THR A 79 17.10 -7.79 -0.80
N GLU A 80 17.70 -8.80 -1.43
CA GLU A 80 19.14 -8.90 -1.54
C GLU A 80 19.71 -7.67 -2.27
N ARG A 81 20.97 -7.35 -1.98
CA ARG A 81 21.66 -6.22 -2.60
C ARG A 81 21.80 -6.49 -4.11
N PRO A 82 21.36 -5.56 -4.98
CA PRO A 82 21.62 -5.66 -6.40
C PRO A 82 23.13 -5.73 -6.68
N SER A 83 23.53 -6.55 -7.65
CA SER A 83 24.95 -6.66 -8.07
C SER A 83 25.48 -5.36 -8.67
N SER A 84 24.63 -4.59 -9.35
CA SER A 84 24.97 -3.26 -9.86
C SER A 84 25.01 -2.24 -8.73
N LEU A 85 26.13 -1.53 -8.58
CA LEU A 85 26.30 -0.46 -7.60
C LEU A 85 25.28 0.68 -7.80
N ALA A 86 25.02 1.04 -9.07
CA ALA A 86 24.06 2.09 -9.40
C ALA A 86 22.63 1.70 -8.98
N LEU A 87 22.22 0.45 -9.25
CA LEU A 87 20.93 -0.06 -8.77
C LEU A 87 20.91 -0.23 -7.26
N GLY A 88 22.01 -0.67 -6.65
CA GLY A 88 22.14 -0.78 -5.20
C GLY A 88 21.88 0.55 -4.50
N SER A 89 22.48 1.63 -4.99
CA SER A 89 22.24 2.98 -4.44
C SER A 89 20.78 3.43 -4.57
N LYS A 90 20.11 3.12 -5.69
CA LYS A 90 18.69 3.48 -5.90
C LYS A 90 17.73 2.62 -5.09
N CYS A 91 18.00 1.33 -4.96
CA CYS A 91 17.17 0.44 -4.16
C CYS A 91 17.37 0.65 -2.66
N TYR A 92 18.40 1.36 -2.21
CA TYR A 92 18.62 1.59 -0.80
C TYR A 92 17.57 2.53 -0.21
N SER A 93 16.78 2.02 0.71
CA SER A 93 15.85 2.81 1.53
C SER A 93 16.54 3.21 2.82
N SER A 94 16.74 4.52 3.00
CA SER A 94 17.25 5.08 4.25
C SER A 94 16.31 4.81 5.43
N TYR A 95 15.01 4.71 5.17
CA TYR A 95 14.00 4.44 6.19
C TYR A 95 14.09 3.00 6.73
N LYS A 96 14.32 2.01 5.86
CA LYS A 96 14.46 0.60 6.24
C LYS A 96 15.90 0.15 6.49
N SER A 97 16.87 1.04 6.26
CA SER A 97 18.32 0.75 6.30
C SER A 97 18.67 -0.52 5.50
N SER A 98 18.04 -0.69 4.34
CA SER A 98 18.13 -1.91 3.53
C SER A 98 17.79 -1.65 2.07
N HIS A 99 18.11 -2.60 1.19
CA HIS A 99 17.69 -2.54 -0.20
C HIS A 99 16.24 -2.99 -0.29
N THR A 100 15.38 -2.14 -0.85
CA THR A 100 13.95 -2.37 -0.95
C THR A 100 13.42 -2.02 -2.33
N TRP A 101 12.30 -2.64 -2.66
CA TRP A 101 11.36 -2.13 -3.65
C TRP A 101 10.14 -1.60 -2.93
N LYS A 102 9.65 -0.46 -3.39
CA LYS A 102 8.52 0.25 -2.79
C LYS A 102 7.33 0.22 -3.74
N GLY A 103 6.13 -0.02 -3.23
CA GLY A 103 4.89 0.02 -3.99
C GLY A 103 3.80 0.76 -3.22
N LEU A 104 2.95 1.50 -3.94
CA LEU A 104 1.79 2.16 -3.39
C LEU A 104 0.61 1.19 -3.37
N VAL A 105 -0.04 1.10 -2.22
CA VAL A 105 -1.24 0.29 -1.99
C VAL A 105 -2.38 1.23 -1.66
N GLY A 106 -3.54 1.01 -2.28
CA GLY A 106 -4.78 1.71 -1.98
C GLY A 106 -5.80 0.76 -1.36
N ILE A 107 -6.40 1.20 -0.26
CA ILE A 107 -7.39 0.47 0.50
C ILE A 107 -8.67 1.31 0.59
N ALA A 108 -9.81 0.72 0.29
CA ALA A 108 -11.10 1.35 0.50
C ALA A 108 -11.33 1.65 2.00
N PRO A 109 -12.17 2.65 2.35
CA PRO A 109 -12.59 2.92 3.73
C PRO A 109 -13.15 1.71 4.49
N HIS A 110 -13.72 0.74 3.77
CA HIS A 110 -14.25 -0.51 4.32
C HIS A 110 -13.22 -1.65 4.41
N GLY A 111 -11.94 -1.38 4.11
CA GLY A 111 -10.82 -2.30 4.29
C GLY A 111 -10.48 -3.19 3.09
N ALA A 112 -11.16 -3.06 1.95
CA ALA A 112 -10.83 -3.81 0.75
C ALA A 112 -9.60 -3.23 0.04
N LEU A 113 -8.72 -4.09 -0.47
CA LEU A 113 -7.64 -3.68 -1.37
C LEU A 113 -8.24 -3.23 -2.71
N THR A 114 -8.00 -2.00 -3.12
CA THR A 114 -8.58 -1.41 -4.34
C THR A 114 -7.55 -0.93 -5.35
N PHE A 115 -6.28 -0.81 -4.96
CA PHE A 115 -5.22 -0.38 -5.86
C PHE A 115 -3.87 -0.98 -5.45
N VAL A 116 -3.06 -1.37 -6.43
CA VAL A 116 -1.68 -1.82 -6.24
C VAL A 116 -0.86 -1.27 -7.40
N SER A 117 0.17 -0.47 -7.11
CA SER A 117 1.08 0.04 -8.13
C SER A 117 2.12 -1.00 -8.58
N SER A 118 2.81 -0.70 -9.68
CA SER A 118 4.12 -1.27 -9.97
C SER A 118 5.11 -0.98 -8.84
N LEU A 119 6.20 -1.76 -8.79
CA LEU A 119 7.29 -1.53 -7.83
C LEU A 119 8.28 -0.48 -8.33
N TYR A 120 8.71 0.37 -7.43
CA TYR A 120 9.67 1.44 -7.60
C TYR A 120 10.89 1.22 -6.69
N THR A 121 11.99 1.90 -6.95
CA THR A 121 13.21 1.72 -6.15
C THR A 121 13.03 2.30 -4.74
N GLY A 122 13.61 1.66 -3.72
CA GLY A 122 13.45 2.05 -2.31
C GLY A 122 13.80 3.51 -1.97
N SER A 123 14.65 4.16 -2.76
CA SER A 123 14.99 5.58 -2.57
C SER A 123 13.91 6.56 -3.04
N MET A 124 12.91 6.12 -3.81
CA MET A 124 11.87 7.01 -4.34
C MET A 124 10.92 7.45 -3.23
N SER A 125 10.52 8.73 -3.29
CA SER A 125 9.57 9.28 -2.32
C SER A 125 8.15 8.82 -2.61
N ASP A 126 7.33 8.76 -1.56
CA ASP A 126 5.94 8.30 -1.68
C ASP A 126 5.11 9.25 -2.56
N VAL A 127 5.44 10.54 -2.53
CA VAL A 127 4.85 11.57 -3.38
C VAL A 127 5.18 11.35 -4.86
N GLU A 128 6.44 11.03 -5.19
CA GLU A 128 6.84 10.73 -6.58
C GLU A 128 6.17 9.46 -7.10
N ILE A 129 6.07 8.42 -6.26
CA ILE A 129 5.37 7.20 -6.62
C ILE A 129 3.89 7.48 -6.90
N THR A 130 3.25 8.28 -6.04
CA THR A 130 1.83 8.65 -6.22
C THR A 130 1.60 9.35 -7.55
N LYS A 131 2.52 10.23 -7.99
CA LYS A 131 2.46 10.89 -9.31
C LYS A 131 2.56 9.92 -10.48
N LEU A 132 3.38 8.88 -10.35
CA LEU A 132 3.76 8.01 -11.48
C LEU A 132 2.93 6.73 -11.57
N CYS A 133 2.27 6.34 -10.49
CA CYS A 133 1.59 5.05 -10.41
C CYS A 133 0.23 4.99 -11.12
N GLY A 134 -0.30 6.12 -11.59
CA GLY A 134 -1.59 6.20 -12.26
C GLY A 134 -2.80 6.20 -11.32
N LEU A 135 -2.60 6.31 -9.99
CA LEU A 135 -3.72 6.40 -9.04
C LEU A 135 -4.58 7.64 -9.27
N ILE A 136 -3.96 8.78 -9.56
CA ILE A 136 -4.64 10.07 -9.72
C ILE A 136 -5.63 10.02 -10.90
N ASP A 137 -5.27 9.31 -11.96
CA ASP A 137 -6.10 9.17 -13.16
C ASP A 137 -7.38 8.35 -12.92
N LEU A 138 -7.45 7.62 -11.80
CA LEU A 138 -8.62 6.81 -11.41
C LEU A 138 -9.61 7.57 -10.51
N LEU A 139 -9.23 8.76 -10.04
CA LEU A 139 -10.00 9.58 -9.12
C LEU A 139 -10.83 10.62 -9.87
N GLU A 140 -11.97 10.96 -9.27
CA GLU A 140 -12.90 11.95 -9.83
C GLU A 140 -12.85 13.25 -9.01
N SER A 141 -13.20 14.37 -9.63
CA SER A 141 -13.32 15.65 -8.92
C SER A 141 -14.32 15.55 -7.76
N GLY A 142 -13.93 16.04 -6.59
CA GLY A 142 -14.69 15.91 -5.34
C GLY A 142 -14.37 14.65 -4.53
N ASP A 143 -13.54 13.74 -5.03
CA ASP A 143 -13.00 12.64 -4.22
C ASP A 143 -11.92 13.13 -3.24
N SER A 144 -11.75 12.39 -2.14
CA SER A 144 -10.61 12.58 -1.23
C SER A 144 -9.75 11.32 -1.10
N ILE A 145 -8.45 11.54 -1.05
CA ILE A 145 -7.45 10.53 -0.68
C ILE A 145 -7.15 10.71 0.80
N MET A 146 -7.08 9.60 1.54
CA MET A 146 -6.52 9.63 2.90
C MET A 146 -5.10 9.07 2.88
N ALA A 147 -4.16 9.76 3.51
CA ALA A 147 -2.76 9.36 3.55
C ALA A 147 -2.07 9.78 4.85
N ASP A 148 -0.94 9.17 5.15
CA ASP A 148 -0.09 9.56 6.29
C ASP A 148 0.57 10.93 6.07
N LYS A 149 1.01 11.58 7.16
CA LYS A 149 1.65 12.91 7.13
C LYS A 149 2.85 13.03 6.17
N GLY A 150 3.51 11.91 5.84
CA GLY A 150 4.60 11.90 4.87
C GLY A 150 4.17 12.20 3.43
N PHE A 151 2.88 12.06 3.12
CA PHE A 151 2.32 12.28 1.80
C PHE A 151 1.90 13.74 1.59
N VAL A 152 2.88 14.59 1.26
CA VAL A 152 2.61 15.99 0.90
C VAL A 152 2.09 16.08 -0.54
N LEU A 153 0.82 15.74 -0.74
CA LEU A 153 0.19 15.64 -2.06
C LEU A 153 -0.54 16.90 -2.53
N ASN A 154 -0.66 17.95 -1.70
CA ASN A 154 -1.41 19.16 -2.05
C ASN A 154 -0.96 19.82 -3.36
N LYS A 155 0.36 19.89 -3.61
CA LYS A 155 0.89 20.44 -4.87
C LYS A 155 0.67 19.52 -6.07
N VAL A 156 0.46 18.24 -5.82
CA VAL A 156 0.25 17.22 -6.86
C VAL A 156 -1.18 17.23 -7.36
N LEU A 157 -2.12 17.51 -6.45
CA LEU A 157 -3.55 17.48 -6.72
C LEU A 157 -4.12 18.87 -7.05
N ASP A 158 -3.27 19.90 -7.10
CA ASP A 158 -3.71 21.25 -7.42
C ASP A 158 -4.40 21.28 -8.79
N GLY A 159 -5.57 21.91 -8.86
CA GLY A 159 -6.41 21.95 -10.06
C GLY A 159 -7.17 20.66 -10.44
N THR A 160 -6.97 19.54 -9.74
CA THR A 160 -7.68 18.27 -10.04
C THR A 160 -9.08 18.19 -9.40
N GLY A 161 -9.36 19.02 -8.40
CA GLY A 161 -10.57 18.92 -7.58
C GLY A 161 -10.54 17.75 -6.56
N ILE A 162 -9.42 17.04 -6.46
CA ILE A 162 -9.20 15.97 -5.47
C ILE A 162 -8.58 16.58 -4.20
N THR A 163 -9.01 16.13 -3.04
CA THR A 163 -8.51 16.59 -1.74
C THR A 163 -7.71 15.51 -1.02
N VAL A 164 -6.81 15.91 -0.12
CA VAL A 164 -6.06 14.97 0.74
C VAL A 164 -6.44 15.20 2.19
N ASN A 165 -6.91 14.13 2.83
CA ASN A 165 -7.18 14.08 4.25
C ASN A 165 -5.98 13.41 4.94
N THR A 166 -5.36 14.15 5.86
CA THR A 166 -4.36 13.58 6.77
C THR A 166 -5.04 13.40 8.12
N PRO A 167 -5.20 12.17 8.64
CA PRO A 167 -5.73 11.99 9.98
C PRO A 167 -4.84 12.74 10.99
N PRO A 168 -5.41 13.45 11.98
CA PRO A 168 -4.60 14.12 12.98
C PRO A 168 -3.76 13.08 13.72
N PHE A 169 -2.43 13.16 13.57
CA PHE A 169 -1.54 12.46 14.48
C PHE A 169 -1.72 13.13 15.84
N LEU A 170 -1.89 12.32 16.89
CA LEU A 170 -1.77 12.74 18.29
C LEU A 170 -0.50 13.57 18.44
N MET A 171 -0.63 14.89 18.31
CA MET A 171 0.37 15.80 18.82
C MET A 171 0.13 15.79 20.32
N SER A 172 1.22 15.59 21.06
CA SER A 172 1.31 15.80 22.49
C SER A 172 1.05 17.28 22.81
N HIS A 173 -0.20 17.71 22.69
CA HIS A 173 -0.64 19.06 23.00
C HIS A 173 -1.71 18.99 24.08
N GLY A 174 -1.26 19.13 25.33
CA GLY A 174 -2.09 19.51 26.47
C GLY A 174 -3.20 18.53 26.84
N GLN A 175 -3.85 18.80 27.98
CA GLN A 175 -5.05 18.09 28.39
C GLN A 175 -6.17 18.37 27.38
N PHE A 176 -6.58 17.34 26.65
CA PHE A 176 -7.76 17.38 25.78
C PHE A 176 -9.04 17.54 26.61
N SER A 177 -10.02 18.28 26.08
CA SER A 177 -11.38 18.30 26.61
C SER A 177 -12.09 16.96 26.39
N ILE A 178 -13.17 16.66 27.13
CA ILE A 178 -13.88 15.38 27.07
C ILE A 178 -14.40 15.08 25.64
N GLN A 179 -14.88 16.10 24.92
CA GLN A 179 -15.32 15.98 23.53
C GLN A 179 -14.16 15.68 22.57
N GLU A 180 -13.03 16.38 22.72
CA GLU A 180 -11.83 16.10 21.93
C GLU A 180 -11.28 14.70 22.22
N VAL A 181 -11.40 14.18 23.44
CA VAL A 181 -10.98 12.81 23.79
C VAL A 181 -11.83 11.77 23.04
N GLU A 182 -13.15 11.93 22.95
CA GLU A 182 -14.02 11.00 22.23
C GLU A 182 -13.77 11.03 20.70
N GLU A 183 -13.58 12.22 20.14
CA GLU A 183 -13.20 12.40 18.74
C GLU A 183 -11.82 11.79 18.46
N THR A 184 -10.85 12.03 19.34
CA THR A 184 -9.48 11.50 19.21
C THR A 184 -9.46 9.97 19.35
N GLN A 185 -10.26 9.39 20.25
CA GLN A 185 -10.41 7.93 20.36
C GLN A 185 -11.03 7.32 19.09
N THR A 186 -12.00 8.00 18.50
CA THR A 186 -12.67 7.55 17.27
C THR A 186 -11.73 7.59 16.08
N ILE A 187 -10.95 8.66 15.95
CA ILE A 187 -9.90 8.80 14.93
C ILE A 187 -8.78 7.77 15.15
N ALA A 188 -8.39 7.49 16.39
CA ALA A 188 -7.40 6.46 16.70
C ALA A 188 -7.89 5.05 16.32
N LYS A 189 -9.17 4.73 16.55
CA LYS A 189 -9.78 3.46 16.12
C LYS A 189 -9.80 3.31 14.60
N LEU A 190 -10.13 4.39 13.87
CA LEU A 190 -10.06 4.42 12.41
C LEU A 190 -8.65 4.18 11.90
N ARG A 191 -7.65 4.85 12.52
CA ARG A 191 -6.24 4.64 12.20
C ARG A 191 -5.81 3.19 12.40
N ILE A 192 -6.13 2.59 13.55
CA ILE A 192 -5.82 1.18 13.83
C ILE A 192 -6.49 0.27 12.79
N HIS A 193 -7.73 0.58 12.39
CA HIS A 193 -8.43 -0.18 11.37
C HIS A 193 -7.69 -0.13 10.03
N ILE A 194 -7.28 1.04 9.58
CA ILE A 194 -6.52 1.26 8.34
C ILE A 194 -5.16 0.56 8.41
N GLU A 195 -4.37 0.84 9.46
CA GLU A 195 -3.05 0.23 9.66
C GLU A 195 -3.14 -1.29 9.69
N ARG A 196 -4.19 -1.86 10.28
CA ARG A 196 -4.38 -3.32 10.31
C ARG A 196 -4.63 -3.90 8.92
N HIS A 197 -5.31 -3.18 8.02
CA HIS A 197 -5.52 -3.63 6.65
C HIS A 197 -4.24 -3.51 5.82
N ILE A 198 -3.50 -2.41 5.96
CA ILE A 198 -2.17 -2.23 5.36
C ILE A 198 -1.21 -3.34 5.83
N ARG A 199 -1.19 -3.65 7.13
CA ARG A 199 -0.38 -4.75 7.70
C ARG A 199 -0.77 -6.15 7.25
N ARG A 200 -1.91 -6.35 6.59
CA ARG A 200 -2.22 -7.64 5.96
C ARG A 200 -1.52 -7.80 4.61
N VAL A 201 -1.17 -6.68 3.99
CA VAL A 201 -0.43 -6.62 2.73
C VAL A 201 1.09 -6.69 2.98
N ASN A 202 1.56 -6.04 4.07
CA ASN A 202 2.96 -6.09 4.55
C ASN A 202 3.31 -7.39 5.27
#